data_AF-K1S8U5-F1
#
_entry.id   AF-K1S8U5-F1
#
_cell.length_a   1.000
_cell.length_b   1.000
_cell.length_c   1.000
_cell.angle_alpha   90.00
_cell.angle_beta   90.00
_cell.angle_gamma   90.00
#
_symmetry.space_group_name_H-M   'P 1'
#
loop_
_entity.id
_entity.type
_entity.pdbx_description
1 polymer ?
#
loop_
_entity_poly.entity_id
_entity_poly.type
_entity_poly.pdbx_seq_one_letter_code
_entity_poly.pdbx_strand_id
1 'polypeptide(L)'
;FLIYYMVCGIGAALIQVATAWLAGELPIQLVGASGAVMGLLLAFGVMHPNAVIMLLIPPIPLKAKWFVIIYGVIELFLGWTGYGGNVAHFAHVGGMLWGYLLLQWWKRNGAIRF
;
A
#
# COMPACT_ATOMS: atom_id res chain seq x y z
N PHE A 1 5.69 -11.24 -11.52
CA PHE A 1 5.06 -10.08 -10.85
C PHE A 1 3.83 -10.52 -10.03
N LEU A 2 3.18 -11.60 -10.44
CA LEU A 2 1.90 -12.07 -9.93
C LEU A 2 1.92 -12.42 -8.43
N ILE A 3 2.96 -13.09 -7.93
CA ILE A 3 3.04 -13.48 -6.52
C ILE A 3 3.03 -12.24 -5.63
N TYR A 4 3.86 -11.25 -5.98
CA TYR A 4 3.92 -9.99 -5.25
C TYR A 4 2.57 -9.29 -5.22
N TYR A 5 1.95 -9.15 -6.39
CA TYR A 5 0.66 -8.50 -6.54
C TYR A 5 -0.43 -9.19 -5.71
N MET A 6 -0.50 -10.52 -5.76
CA MET A 6 -1.50 -11.30 -5.02
C MET A 6 -1.28 -11.23 -3.51
N VAL A 7 -0.04 -11.28 -3.03
CA VAL A 7 0.26 -11.13 -1.60
C VAL A 7 -0.13 -9.74 -1.09
N CYS A 8 0.14 -8.69 -1.87
CA CYS A 8 -0.29 -7.33 -1.51
C CYS A 8 -1.83 -7.22 -1.49
N GLY A 9 -2.52 -7.78 -2.48
CA GLY A 9 -3.99 -7.75 -2.56
C GLY A 9 -4.67 -8.53 -1.42
N ILE A 10 -4.20 -9.74 -1.12
CA ILE A 10 -4.71 -10.54 -0.01
C ILE A 10 -4.42 -9.84 1.33
N GLY A 11 -3.19 -9.34 1.50
CA GLY A 11 -2.80 -8.59 2.69
C GLY A 11 -3.64 -7.34 2.92
N ALA A 12 -3.92 -6.59 1.85
CA ALA A 12 -4.83 -5.44 1.87
C ALA A 12 -6.23 -5.83 2.34
N ALA A 13 -6.80 -6.90 1.78
CA ALA A 13 -8.13 -7.38 2.15
C ALA A 13 -8.20 -7.83 3.61
N LEU A 14 -7.19 -8.58 4.08
CA LEU A 14 -7.13 -9.05 5.46
C LEU A 14 -7.08 -7.89 6.46
N ILE A 15 -6.26 -6.86 6.19
CA ILE A 15 -6.16 -5.69 7.07
C ILE A 15 -7.47 -4.90 7.09
N GLN A 16 -8.09 -4.66 5.93
CA GLN A 16 -9.36 -3.92 5.87
C GLN A 16 -10.50 -4.65 6.58
N VAL A 17 -10.62 -5.97 6.38
CA VAL A 17 -11.63 -6.79 7.06
C VAL A 17 -11.38 -6.82 8.57
N ALA A 18 -10.13 -6.96 9.00
CA ALA A 18 -9.79 -6.91 10.42
C ALA A 18 -10.13 -5.55 11.04
N THR A 19 -9.84 -4.44 10.35
CA THR A 19 -10.19 -3.10 10.84
C THR A 19 -11.70 -2.90 10.94
N ALA A 20 -12.48 -3.35 9.94
CA ALA A 20 -13.94 -3.26 9.98
C ALA A 20 -14.55 -4.14 11.07
N TRP A 21 -13.99 -5.33 11.30
CA TRP A 21 -14.40 -6.20 12.41
C TRP A 21 -14.17 -5.53 13.76
N LEU A 22 -12.96 -4.96 13.97
CA LEU A 22 -12.62 -4.26 15.21
C LEU A 22 -13.48 -3.01 15.45
N ALA A 23 -13.87 -2.31 14.38
CA ALA A 23 -14.73 -1.14 14.44
C ALA A 23 -16.23 -1.47 14.56
N GLY A 24 -16.62 -2.75 14.42
CA GLY A 24 -18.03 -3.15 14.42
C GLY A 24 -18.80 -2.78 13.15
N GLU A 25 -18.10 -2.61 12.02
CA GLU A 25 -18.64 -2.10 10.75
C GLU A 25 -18.96 -3.22 9.74
N LEU A 26 -18.92 -4.49 10.15
CA LEU A 26 -19.29 -5.60 9.26
C LEU A 26 -20.82 -5.69 9.07
N PRO A 27 -21.30 -6.08 7.87
CA PRO A 27 -20.53 -6.43 6.68
C PRO A 27 -20.07 -5.19 5.88
N ILE A 28 -18.88 -5.29 5.27
CA ILE A 28 -18.35 -4.27 4.35
C ILE A 28 -18.38 -4.74 2.91
N GLN A 29 -18.51 -3.81 1.97
CA GLN A 29 -18.27 -4.05 0.55
C GLN A 29 -16.83 -3.64 0.21
N LEU A 30 -15.97 -4.62 -0.07
CA LEU A 30 -14.59 -4.39 -0.46
C LEU A 30 -14.34 -4.89 -1.89
N VAL A 31 -14.11 -3.96 -2.81
CA VAL A 31 -13.77 -4.25 -4.21
C VAL A 31 -12.67 -3.29 -4.64
N GLY A 32 -11.56 -3.81 -5.15
CA GLY A 32 -10.51 -2.97 -5.71
C GLY A 32 -9.16 -3.66 -5.86
N ALA A 33 -8.45 -3.29 -6.92
CA ALA A 33 -7.05 -3.65 -7.16
C ALA A 33 -6.06 -2.71 -6.44
N SER A 34 -6.55 -1.57 -5.93
CA SER A 34 -5.72 -0.46 -5.47
C SER A 34 -4.79 -0.84 -4.32
N GLY A 35 -5.22 -1.69 -3.37
CA GLY A 35 -4.34 -2.19 -2.30
C GLY A 35 -3.11 -2.92 -2.83
N ALA A 36 -3.27 -3.76 -3.85
CA ALA A 36 -2.15 -4.44 -4.51
C ALA A 36 -1.24 -3.45 -5.25
N VAL A 37 -1.83 -2.43 -5.90
CA VAL A 37 -1.09 -1.35 -6.57
C VAL A 37 -0.30 -0.51 -5.57
N MET A 38 -0.83 -0.26 -4.36
CA MET A 38 -0.09 0.43 -3.30
C MET A 38 1.11 -0.38 -2.79
N GLY A 39 0.98 -1.71 -2.76
CA GLY A 39 2.13 -2.61 -2.59
C GLY A 39 3.19 -2.42 -3.68
N LEU A 40 2.80 -2.37 -4.96
CA LEU A 40 3.74 -2.11 -6.07
C LEU A 40 4.41 -0.74 -5.97
N LEU A 41 3.66 0.29 -5.59
CA LEU A 41 4.19 1.62 -5.36
C LEU A 41 5.25 1.61 -4.24
N LEU A 42 4.97 0.90 -3.14
CA LEU A 42 5.95 0.69 -2.08
C LEU A 42 7.19 -0.06 -2.60
N ALA A 43 7.03 -1.11 -3.39
CA ALA A 43 8.15 -1.84 -3.97
C ALA A 43 9.06 -0.92 -4.79
N PHE A 44 8.46 -0.07 -5.62
CA PHE A 44 9.19 0.93 -6.38
C PHE A 44 9.96 1.89 -5.48
N GLY A 45 9.33 2.45 -4.44
CA GLY A 45 9.99 3.35 -3.49
C GLY A 45 11.12 2.71 -2.68
N VAL A 46 11.03 1.41 -2.39
CA VAL A 46 12.07 0.66 -1.66
C VAL A 46 13.25 0.31 -2.57
N MET A 47 12.98 -0.15 -3.79
CA MET A 47 14.02 -0.60 -4.73
C MET A 47 14.71 0.56 -5.46
N HIS A 48 13.97 1.64 -5.73
CA HIS A 48 14.47 2.81 -6.44
C HIS A 48 14.26 4.09 -5.61
N PRO A 49 14.82 4.18 -4.39
CA PRO A 49 14.50 5.23 -3.42
C PRO A 49 14.85 6.65 -3.87
N ASN A 50 15.80 6.79 -4.80
CA ASN A 50 16.22 8.08 -5.35
C ASN A 50 15.66 8.35 -6.75
N ALA A 51 14.85 7.45 -7.33
CA ALA A 51 14.12 7.74 -8.56
C ALA A 51 13.16 8.90 -8.33
N VAL A 52 13.00 9.76 -9.34
CA VAL A 52 12.14 10.93 -9.26
C VAL A 52 10.76 10.58 -9.82
N ILE A 53 9.73 10.75 -8.99
CA ILE A 53 8.34 10.76 -9.40
C ILE A 53 7.97 12.22 -9.63
N MET A 54 7.54 12.55 -10.84
CA MET A 54 6.99 13.87 -11.15
C MET A 54 5.49 13.83 -10.88
N LEU A 55 5.02 14.62 -9.91
CA LEU A 55 3.58 14.84 -9.76
C LEU A 55 3.05 15.55 -11.00
N LEU A 56 1.85 15.20 -11.44
CA LEU A 56 1.28 15.83 -12.64
C LEU A 56 0.82 17.27 -12.36
N ILE A 57 0.21 17.50 -11.18
CA ILE A 57 -0.37 18.78 -10.79
C ILE A 57 -0.21 18.96 -9.26
N PRO A 58 0.47 20.01 -8.78
CA PRO A 58 1.49 20.79 -9.49
C PRO A 58 2.72 19.93 -9.84
N PRO A 59 3.52 20.30 -10.87
CA PRO A 59 4.71 19.54 -11.28
C PRO A 59 5.85 19.67 -10.26
N ILE A 60 5.77 18.87 -9.20
CA ILE A 60 6.78 18.81 -8.14
C ILE A 60 7.54 17.48 -8.27
N PRO A 61 8.85 17.52 -8.56
CA PRO A 61 9.67 16.32 -8.55
C PRO A 61 9.90 15.87 -7.11
N LEU A 62 9.55 14.62 -6.80
CA LEU A 62 9.75 14.03 -5.48
C LEU A 62 10.49 12.71 -5.59
N LYS A 63 11.44 12.45 -4.68
CA LYS A 63 12.09 11.13 -4.63
C LYS A 63 11.07 10.07 -4.23
N ALA A 64 11.12 8.91 -4.87
CA ALA A 64 10.16 7.83 -4.67
C ALA A 64 10.02 7.44 -3.20
N LYS A 65 11.11 7.39 -2.43
CA LYS A 65 11.06 7.12 -0.98
C LYS A 65 10.17 8.10 -0.22
N TRP A 66 10.25 9.39 -0.55
CA TRP A 66 9.46 10.42 0.12
C TRP A 66 8.01 10.36 -0.32
N PHE A 67 7.76 10.12 -1.61
CA PHE A 67 6.41 9.94 -2.13
C PHE A 67 5.69 8.79 -1.42
N VAL A 68 6.33 7.62 -1.34
CA VAL A 68 5.75 6.43 -0.68
C VAL A 68 5.50 6.67 0.81
N ILE A 69 6.46 7.28 1.54
CA ILE A 69 6.29 7.57 2.96
C ILE A 69 5.14 8.55 3.20
N ILE A 70 5.13 9.67 2.47
CA ILE A 70 4.09 10.70 2.61
C ILE A 70 2.72 10.11 2.28
N TYR A 71 2.62 9.38 1.16
CA TYR A 71 1.36 8.77 0.74
C TYR A 71 0.87 7.73 1.76
N GLY A 72 1.76 6.87 2.27
CA GLY A 72 1.40 5.90 3.31
C GLY A 72 0.94 6.54 4.63
N VAL A 73 1.54 7.66 5.04
CA VAL A 73 1.10 8.43 6.21
C VAL A 73 -0.27 9.08 5.98
N ILE A 74 -0.49 9.65 4.79
CA ILE A 74 -1.79 10.22 4.41
C ILE A 74 -2.87 9.14 4.45
N GLU A 75 -2.64 8.00 3.80
CA GLU A 75 -3.57 6.87 3.79
C GLU A 75 -3.91 6.41 5.22
N LEU A 76 -2.91 6.27 6.10
CA LEU A 76 -3.14 5.89 7.49
C LEU A 76 -3.97 6.94 8.24
N PHE A 77 -3.69 8.23 8.04
CA PHE A 77 -4.43 9.33 8.64
C PHE A 77 -5.89 9.39 8.14
N LEU A 78 -6.11 9.20 6.85
CA LEU A 78 -7.44 9.16 6.24
C LEU A 78 -8.25 7.97 6.76
N GLY A 79 -7.63 6.79 6.85
CA GLY A 79 -8.24 5.62 7.47
C GLY A 79 -8.62 5.86 8.93
N TRP A 80 -7.74 6.48 9.72
CA TRP A 80 -8.01 6.78 11.13
C TRP A 80 -9.12 7.81 11.34
N THR A 81 -9.17 8.84 10.50
CA THR A 81 -10.17 9.92 10.62
C THR A 81 -11.51 9.57 9.99
N GLY A 82 -11.58 8.51 9.17
CA GLY A 82 -12.74 8.20 8.33
C GLY A 82 -13.00 9.24 7.23
N TYR A 83 -12.06 10.17 7.01
CA TYR A 83 -12.16 11.17 5.95
C TYR A 83 -11.81 10.54 4.61
N GLY A 84 -12.61 10.80 3.56
CA GLY A 84 -12.41 10.20 2.22
C GLY A 84 -13.53 9.27 1.76
N GLY A 85 -14.55 9.03 2.58
CA GLY A 85 -15.80 8.35 2.18
C GLY A 85 -15.59 6.86 1.89
N ASN A 86 -15.99 6.40 0.71
CA ASN A 86 -16.00 4.97 0.33
C ASN A 86 -14.62 4.38 -0.04
N VAL A 87 -13.52 5.00 0.38
CA VAL A 87 -12.16 4.53 0.09
C VAL A 87 -11.63 3.68 1.23
N ALA A 88 -11.22 2.45 0.93
CA ALA A 88 -10.64 1.50 1.88
C ALA A 88 -9.17 1.84 2.19
N HIS A 89 -8.93 2.94 2.90
CA HIS A 89 -7.58 3.44 3.19
C HIS A 89 -6.72 2.43 3.97
N PHE A 90 -7.29 1.68 4.90
CA PHE A 90 -6.55 0.60 5.59
C PHE A 90 -6.16 -0.55 4.65
N ALA A 91 -6.92 -0.80 3.58
CA ALA A 91 -6.51 -1.74 2.53
C ALA A 91 -5.24 -1.26 1.80
N HIS A 92 -5.11 0.04 1.51
CA HIS A 92 -3.91 0.59 0.89
C HIS A 92 -2.68 0.40 1.78
N VAL A 93 -2.78 0.79 3.06
CA VAL A 93 -1.69 0.61 4.03
C VAL A 93 -1.39 -0.89 4.25
N GLY A 94 -2.41 -1.74 4.28
CA GLY A 94 -2.26 -3.19 4.39
C GLY A 94 -1.51 -3.80 3.21
N GLY A 95 -1.81 -3.37 1.98
CA GLY A 95 -1.08 -3.80 0.78
C GLY A 95 0.38 -3.35 0.77
N MET A 96 0.65 -2.12 1.21
CA MET A 96 2.02 -1.61 1.42
C MET A 96 2.77 -2.45 2.45
N LEU A 97 2.15 -2.74 3.60
CA LEU A 97 2.76 -3.53 4.67
C LEU A 97 3.15 -4.93 4.20
N TRP A 98 2.21 -5.68 3.64
CA TRP A 98 2.47 -7.04 3.17
C TRP A 98 3.46 -7.07 2.00
N GLY A 99 3.39 -6.07 1.11
CA GLY A 99 4.38 -5.88 0.07
C GLY A 99 5.79 -5.64 0.62
N TYR A 100 5.94 -4.84 1.68
CA TYR A 100 7.23 -4.60 2.32
C TYR A 100 7.77 -5.88 2.97
N LEU A 101 6.92 -6.60 3.72
CA LEU A 101 7.30 -7.84 4.39
C LEU A 101 7.78 -8.90 3.39
N LEU A 102 7.09 -9.07 2.26
CA LEU A 102 7.48 -10.02 1.23
C LEU A 102 8.81 -9.64 0.56
N LEU A 103 9.02 -8.35 0.26
CA LEU A 103 10.30 -7.87 -0.27
C LEU A 103 11.46 -8.15 0.68
N GLN A 104 11.25 -7.88 1.98
CA GLN A 104 12.28 -8.11 2.99
C GLN A 104 12.56 -9.61 3.16
N TRP A 105 11.55 -10.47 3.07
CA TRP A 105 11.71 -11.92 3.09
C TRP A 105 12.51 -12.41 1.88
N TRP A 106 12.16 -11.98 0.68
CA TRP A 106 12.91 -12.31 -0.54
C TRP A 106 14.35 -11.83 -0.52
N LYS A 107 14.57 -10.59 -0.06
CA LYS A 107 15.92 -10.02 0.11
C LYS A 107 16.78 -10.85 1.06
N ARG A 108 16.20 -11.31 2.18
CA ARG A 108 16.90 -12.20 3.13
C ARG A 108 17.24 -13.56 2.54
N ASN A 109 16.40 -14.08 1.65
CA ASN A 109 16.61 -15.35 0.95
C ASN A 109 17.47 -15.21 -0.32
N GLY A 110 18.10 -14.06 -0.54
CA GLY A 110 19.08 -13.85 -1.60
C GLY A 110 18.51 -13.58 -2.99
N ALA A 111 17.19 -13.54 -3.18
CA ALA A 111 16.59 -13.28 -4.48
C ALA A 111 15.24 -12.58 -4.37
N ILE A 112 15.12 -11.39 -4.99
CA ILE A 112 13.84 -10.71 -5.21
C ILE A 112 13.18 -11.33 -6.44
N ARG A 113 11.97 -11.86 -6.27
CA ARG A 113 11.23 -12.56 -7.32
C ARG A 113 9.98 -11.79 -7.65
N PHE A 114 9.96 -11.04 -8.74
CA PHE A 114 8.70 -10.46 -9.18
C PHE A 114 7.84 -11.54 -9.80
#